data_AF-A0A2N1PW29-F1
#
_entry.id   AF-A0A2N1PW29-F1
#
_cell.length_a   1.000
_cell.length_b   1.000
_cell.length_c   1.000
_cell.angle_alpha   90.00
_cell.angle_beta   90.00
_cell.angle_gamma   90.00
#
_symmetry.space_group_name_H-M   'P 1'
#
loop_
_entity.id
_entity.type
_entity.pdbx_description
1 polymer ?
#
loop_
_entity_poly.entity_id
_entity_poly.type
_entity_poly.pdbx_seq_one_letter_code
_entity_poly.pdbx_strand_id
1 'polypeptide(L)'
;MFLARFFRYSFDYKQIFSHVNEKMWKIVIYFLILCMINLFPMNYLIVKVQGWRLNFVEESFVLETPDWVLPESCSITASKLVCATSTEYTYEHQGITYIFNYQGSDYDLTKKQILFKESTIIYTNGENAFMTGYDYQGFNYSQRFLELNLSTGTERQELYVEFGQAIESSFSSYIVFYTLLVNTLTSIG
;
A
#
# COMPACT_ATOMS: atom_id res chain seq x y z
N MET A 1 -30.76 14.98 -7.16
CA MET A 1 -29.39 15.06 -6.62
C MET A 1 -28.75 16.37 -7.05
N PHE A 2 -28.21 17.14 -6.09
CA PHE A 2 -27.56 18.44 -6.34
C PHE A 2 -26.48 18.34 -7.43
N LEU A 3 -25.60 17.35 -7.35
CA LEU A 3 -24.52 17.08 -8.32
C LEU A 3 -24.98 17.01 -9.78
N ALA A 4 -25.99 16.21 -10.09
CA ALA A 4 -26.49 16.05 -11.45
C ALA A 4 -27.18 17.31 -11.99
N ARG A 5 -27.87 18.06 -11.12
CA ARG A 5 -28.49 19.34 -11.51
C ARG A 5 -27.43 20.42 -11.73
N PHE A 6 -26.46 20.52 -10.83
CA PHE A 6 -25.38 21.50 -10.90
C PHE A 6 -24.46 21.25 -12.11
N PHE A 7 -24.20 19.99 -12.44
CA PHE A 7 -23.53 19.61 -13.69
C PHE A 7 -24.34 20.00 -14.93
N ARG A 8 -25.67 19.90 -14.92
CA ARG A 8 -26.48 20.39 -16.04
C ARG A 8 -26.45 21.92 -16.14
N TYR A 9 -26.47 22.61 -15.01
CA TYR A 9 -26.41 24.06 -14.95
C TYR A 9 -25.06 24.64 -15.39
N SER A 10 -23.95 23.93 -15.19
CA SER A 10 -22.64 24.37 -15.66
C SER A 10 -22.51 24.42 -17.20
N PHE A 11 -23.44 23.83 -17.96
CA PHE A 11 -23.53 24.00 -19.42
C PHE A 11 -24.51 25.11 -19.85
N ASP A 12 -25.31 25.67 -18.94
CA ASP A 12 -26.24 26.77 -19.23
C ASP A 12 -25.64 28.12 -18.78
N TYR A 13 -24.65 28.58 -19.56
CA TYR A 13 -23.86 29.79 -19.28
C TYR A 13 -24.69 31.05 -18.99
N LYS A 14 -25.93 31.14 -19.51
CA LYS A 14 -26.80 32.30 -19.29
C LYS A 14 -27.44 32.31 -17.90
N GLN A 15 -27.54 31.17 -17.23
CA GLN A 15 -28.25 31.01 -15.95
C GLN A 15 -27.35 30.54 -14.79
N ILE A 16 -26.05 30.32 -15.02
CA ILE A 16 -25.09 29.90 -13.98
C ILE A 16 -25.18 30.78 -12.73
N PHE A 17 -25.23 32.11 -12.89
CA PHE A 17 -25.26 33.05 -11.76
C PHE A 17 -26.61 33.17 -11.06
N SER A 18 -27.72 32.75 -11.68
CA SER A 18 -29.04 32.80 -11.04
C SER A 18 -29.27 31.64 -10.06
N HIS A 19 -28.36 30.66 -10.05
CA HIS A 19 -28.44 29.44 -9.24
C HIS A 19 -27.39 29.41 -8.10
N VAL A 20 -26.75 30.56 -7.83
CA VAL A 20 -25.68 30.75 -6.82
C VAL A 20 -26.19 30.71 -5.37
N ASN A 21 -27.50 30.58 -5.13
CA ASN A 21 -28.08 30.44 -3.79
C ASN A 21 -27.78 29.11 -3.08
N GLU A 22 -26.98 28.22 -3.69
CA GLU A 22 -26.55 26.98 -3.07
C GLU A 22 -25.40 27.20 -2.09
N LYS A 23 -25.39 26.44 -0.99
CA LYS A 23 -24.39 26.61 0.07
C LYS A 23 -22.98 26.39 -0.50
N MET A 24 -22.04 27.32 -0.23
CA MET A 24 -20.66 27.29 -0.76
C MET A 24 -19.94 25.95 -0.58
N TRP A 25 -20.16 25.23 0.52
CA TRP A 25 -19.55 23.91 0.73
C TRP A 25 -19.96 22.87 -0.33
N LYS A 26 -21.19 22.96 -0.87
CA LYS A 26 -21.64 22.07 -1.95
C LYS A 26 -20.94 22.37 -3.27
N ILE A 27 -20.67 23.66 -3.53
CA ILE A 27 -19.92 24.12 -4.71
C ILE A 27 -18.47 23.67 -4.60
N VAL A 28 -17.85 23.78 -3.42
CA VAL A 28 -16.50 23.27 -3.16
C VAL A 28 -16.43 21.75 -3.36
N ILE A 29 -17.38 20.98 -2.83
CA ILE A 29 -17.43 19.53 -3.06
C ILE A 29 -17.57 19.21 -4.55
N TYR A 30 -18.43 19.91 -5.27
CA TYR A 30 -18.59 19.73 -6.71
C TYR A 30 -17.29 20.04 -7.46
N PHE A 31 -16.59 21.12 -7.10
CA PHE A 31 -15.31 21.49 -7.67
C PHE A 31 -14.22 20.44 -7.40
N LEU A 32 -14.13 19.93 -6.17
CA LEU A 32 -13.21 18.84 -5.81
C LEU A 32 -13.48 17.57 -6.63
N ILE A 33 -14.75 17.20 -6.80
CA ILE A 33 -15.14 16.03 -7.62
C ILE A 33 -14.72 16.23 -9.09
N LEU A 34 -14.94 17.42 -9.66
CA LEU A 34 -14.50 17.72 -11.02
C LEU A 34 -12.98 17.65 -11.18
N CYS A 35 -12.23 18.18 -10.21
CA CYS A 35 -10.77 18.09 -10.20
C CYS A 35 -10.31 16.62 -10.14
N MET A 36 -10.91 15.81 -9.28
CA MET A 36 -10.60 14.37 -9.19
C MET A 36 -10.88 13.64 -10.49
N ILE A 37 -12.02 13.92 -11.15
CA ILE A 37 -12.36 13.33 -12.46
C ILE A 37 -11.34 13.74 -13.52
N ASN A 38 -10.94 15.01 -13.56
CA ASN A 38 -9.97 15.53 -14.53
C ASN A 38 -8.57 14.94 -14.32
N LEU A 39 -8.14 14.77 -13.07
CA LEU A 39 -6.85 14.19 -12.71
C LEU A 39 -6.83 12.67 -12.77
N PHE A 40 -8.00 12.02 -12.87
CA PHE A 40 -8.12 10.57 -12.85
C PHE A 40 -7.27 9.85 -13.91
N PRO A 41 -7.25 10.24 -15.20
CA PRO A 41 -6.46 9.53 -16.20
C PRO A 41 -4.95 9.58 -15.93
N MET A 42 -4.45 10.71 -15.45
CA MET A 42 -3.04 10.89 -15.10
C MET A 42 -2.69 10.08 -13.86
N ASN A 43 -3.52 10.14 -12.82
CA ASN A 43 -3.34 9.34 -11.63
C ASN A 43 -3.44 7.83 -11.92
N TYR A 44 -4.36 7.42 -12.77
CA TYR A 44 -4.50 6.04 -13.22
C TYR A 44 -3.27 5.56 -13.98
N LEU A 45 -2.69 6.39 -14.85
CA LEU A 45 -1.44 6.07 -15.56
C LEU A 45 -0.25 5.97 -14.60
N ILE A 46 -0.15 6.85 -13.60
CA ILE A 46 0.90 6.78 -12.56
C ILE A 46 0.79 5.47 -11.78
N VAL A 47 -0.43 5.07 -11.41
CA VAL A 47 -0.69 3.78 -10.73
C VAL A 47 -0.37 2.58 -11.64
N LYS A 48 -0.70 2.66 -12.93
CA LYS A 48 -0.58 1.53 -13.87
C LYS A 48 0.83 1.35 -14.46
N VAL A 49 1.53 2.43 -14.79
CA VAL A 49 2.79 2.40 -15.57
C VAL A 49 4.02 2.56 -14.68
N GLN A 50 3.90 3.32 -13.59
CA GLN A 50 5.03 3.66 -12.73
C GLN A 50 5.05 2.90 -11.40
N GLY A 51 4.23 1.83 -11.24
CA GLY A 51 4.19 0.90 -10.11
C GLY A 51 4.99 1.41 -8.92
N TRP A 52 4.34 2.20 -8.07
CA TRP A 52 4.98 3.29 -7.34
C TRP A 52 6.29 2.91 -6.68
N ARG A 53 7.27 3.82 -6.76
CA ARG A 53 8.58 3.81 -6.08
C ARG A 53 8.44 3.79 -4.56
N LEU A 54 8.02 2.66 -4.04
CA LEU A 54 8.34 2.15 -2.72
C LEU A 54 9.00 0.78 -2.90
N ASN A 55 9.76 0.58 -4.00
CA ASN A 55 10.57 -0.62 -4.28
C ASN A 55 11.67 -0.86 -3.24
N PHE A 56 11.61 -0.28 -2.05
CA PHE A 56 12.68 -0.33 -1.07
C PHE A 56 12.84 -1.74 -0.46
N VAL A 57 11.77 -2.54 -0.41
CA VAL A 57 11.81 -3.94 0.03
C VAL A 57 12.28 -4.82 -1.12
N GLU A 58 11.68 -4.68 -2.31
CA GLU A 58 12.09 -5.41 -3.51
C GLU A 58 13.57 -5.16 -3.83
N GLU A 59 13.95 -3.89 -3.95
CA GLU A 59 15.32 -3.45 -4.24
C GLU A 59 16.29 -3.95 -3.16
N SER A 60 15.86 -4.01 -1.90
CA SER A 60 16.69 -4.59 -0.83
C SER A 60 17.03 -6.06 -1.10
N PHE A 61 16.10 -6.84 -1.65
CA PHE A 61 16.31 -8.25 -2.00
C PHE A 61 17.02 -8.45 -3.35
N VAL A 62 16.89 -7.49 -4.28
CA VAL A 62 17.68 -7.45 -5.52
C VAL A 62 19.16 -7.20 -5.21
N LEU A 63 19.45 -6.28 -4.29
CA LEU A 63 20.80 -5.91 -3.88
C LEU A 63 21.50 -7.05 -3.13
N GLU A 64 20.78 -7.69 -2.21
CA GLU A 64 21.32 -8.77 -1.39
C GLU A 64 20.22 -9.78 -1.04
N THR A 65 20.47 -11.05 -1.30
CA THR A 65 19.60 -12.14 -0.84
C THR A 65 19.97 -12.52 0.59
N PRO A 66 19.06 -12.44 1.57
CA PRO A 66 19.39 -12.76 2.95
C PRO A 66 19.59 -14.26 3.16
N ASP A 67 20.43 -14.61 4.14
CA ASP A 67 20.61 -16.00 4.59
C ASP A 67 19.61 -16.37 5.71
N TRP A 68 18.35 -15.92 5.56
CA TRP A 68 17.32 -16.21 6.55
C TRP A 68 16.82 -17.65 6.43
N VAL A 69 16.54 -18.24 7.60
CA VAL A 69 15.70 -19.43 7.73
C VAL A 69 14.36 -18.97 8.29
N LEU A 70 13.38 -18.75 7.41
CA LEU A 70 12.04 -18.29 7.77
C LEU A 70 11.28 -19.37 8.55
N PRO A 71 10.27 -19.01 9.36
CA PRO A 71 9.56 -19.98 10.18
C PRO A 71 8.72 -20.94 9.34
N GLU A 72 9.15 -22.21 9.25
CA GLU A 72 8.48 -23.26 8.46
C GLU A 72 7.04 -23.53 8.88
N SER A 73 6.72 -23.22 10.15
CA SER A 73 5.38 -23.36 10.71
C SER A 73 4.41 -22.25 10.29
N CYS A 74 4.88 -21.27 9.50
CA CYS A 74 4.10 -20.15 9.02
C CYS A 74 3.91 -20.20 7.50
N SER A 75 2.74 -19.78 7.04
CA SER A 75 2.46 -19.54 5.62
C SER A 75 1.44 -18.42 5.44
N ILE A 76 1.54 -17.71 4.33
CA ILE A 76 0.52 -16.75 3.92
C ILE A 76 -0.47 -17.48 3.01
N THR A 77 -1.71 -17.64 3.47
CA THR A 77 -2.77 -18.35 2.75
C THR A 77 -4.12 -17.75 3.08
N ALA A 78 -5.04 -17.79 2.11
CA ALA A 78 -6.40 -17.24 2.26
C ALA A 78 -6.41 -15.83 2.89
N SER A 79 -5.55 -14.94 2.38
CA SER A 79 -5.43 -13.56 2.82
C SER A 79 -4.95 -13.36 4.27
N LYS A 80 -4.30 -14.37 4.86
CA LYS A 80 -3.81 -14.32 6.24
C LYS A 80 -2.44 -14.95 6.38
N LEU A 81 -1.65 -14.45 7.34
CA LEU A 81 -0.54 -15.20 7.89
C LEU A 81 -1.08 -16.22 8.91
N VAL A 82 -0.85 -17.49 8.65
CA VAL A 82 -1.21 -18.60 9.54
C VAL A 82 0.06 -19.23 10.05
N CYS A 83 0.24 -19.26 11.37
CA CYS A 83 1.36 -19.90 12.05
C CYS A 83 0.85 -20.96 13.01
N ALA A 84 1.53 -22.11 13.10
CA ALA A 84 1.16 -23.17 14.04
C ALA A 84 1.49 -22.82 15.52
N THR A 85 2.33 -21.80 15.73
CA THR A 85 2.79 -21.35 17.05
C THR A 85 2.53 -19.86 17.23
N SER A 86 2.54 -19.38 18.47
CA SER A 86 2.49 -17.95 18.81
C SER A 86 3.88 -17.30 18.90
N THR A 87 4.92 -17.98 18.46
CA THR A 87 6.29 -17.48 18.50
C THR A 87 6.50 -16.40 17.46
N GLU A 88 7.08 -15.27 17.87
CA GLU A 88 7.51 -14.21 16.95
C GLU A 88 8.91 -14.51 16.41
N TYR A 89 9.14 -14.22 15.13
CA TYR A 89 10.45 -14.42 14.49
C TYR A 89 10.94 -13.10 13.94
N THR A 90 12.11 -12.65 14.38
CA THR A 90 12.69 -11.37 13.99
C THR A 90 13.90 -11.57 13.11
N TYR A 91 13.94 -10.84 12.00
CA TYR A 91 15.05 -10.80 11.06
C TYR A 91 15.41 -9.36 10.73
N GLU A 92 16.63 -9.13 10.27
CA GLU A 92 17.06 -7.84 9.78
C GLU A 92 17.64 -8.00 8.39
N HIS A 93 17.28 -7.07 7.50
CA HIS A 93 17.82 -7.00 6.14
C HIS A 93 17.87 -5.55 5.69
N GLN A 94 19.04 -5.10 5.22
CA GLN A 94 19.23 -3.75 4.65
C GLN A 94 18.66 -2.62 5.55
N GLY A 95 18.84 -2.75 6.87
CA GLY A 95 18.39 -1.78 7.88
C GLY A 95 16.88 -1.74 8.12
N ILE A 96 16.15 -2.80 7.73
CA ILE A 96 14.72 -2.98 8.02
C ILE A 96 14.58 -4.23 8.89
N THR A 97 13.86 -4.09 10.01
CA THR A 97 13.54 -5.23 10.87
C THR A 97 12.23 -5.89 10.41
N TYR A 98 12.24 -7.20 10.16
CA TYR A 98 11.08 -7.98 9.76
C TYR A 98 10.66 -8.84 10.94
N ILE A 99 9.42 -8.67 11.42
CA ILE A 99 8.89 -9.45 12.54
C ILE A 99 7.70 -10.27 12.05
N PHE A 100 7.92 -11.58 11.94
CA PHE A 100 6.89 -12.54 11.56
C PHE A 100 6.07 -12.98 12.77
N ASN A 101 4.77 -13.18 12.54
CA ASN A 101 3.82 -13.61 13.55
C ASN A 101 3.71 -12.62 14.73
N TYR A 102 3.77 -11.32 14.45
CA TYR A 102 3.74 -10.28 15.47
C TYR A 102 2.43 -10.29 16.27
N GLN A 103 2.53 -10.52 17.58
CA GLN A 103 1.42 -10.65 18.53
C GLN A 103 1.13 -9.34 19.29
N GLY A 104 2.01 -8.35 19.20
CA GLY A 104 1.83 -7.06 19.87
C GLY A 104 0.58 -6.29 19.43
N SER A 105 -0.06 -5.61 20.39
CA SER A 105 -1.19 -4.71 20.13
C SER A 105 -0.74 -3.42 19.44
N ASP A 106 0.37 -2.85 19.91
CA ASP A 106 0.98 -1.61 19.43
C ASP A 106 2.28 -1.90 18.71
N TYR A 107 2.91 -0.88 18.11
CA TYR A 107 4.18 -1.02 17.42
C TYR A 107 5.02 0.25 17.52
N ASP A 108 6.34 0.07 17.56
CA ASP A 108 7.30 1.15 17.70
C ASP A 108 7.45 1.92 16.38
N LEU A 109 6.90 3.13 16.33
CA LEU A 109 6.97 3.98 15.14
C LEU A 109 8.35 4.65 14.95
N THR A 110 9.25 4.54 15.93
CA THR A 110 10.61 5.10 15.87
C THR A 110 11.61 4.15 15.22
N LYS A 111 11.18 2.93 14.88
CA LYS A 111 11.98 1.94 14.17
C LYS A 111 11.48 1.75 12.75
N LYS A 112 12.42 1.43 11.84
CA LYS A 112 12.10 1.02 10.48
C LYS A 112 11.87 -0.49 10.44
N GLN A 113 10.61 -0.91 10.33
CA GLN A 113 10.25 -2.33 10.47
C GLN A 113 9.02 -2.72 9.65
N ILE A 114 8.90 -4.02 9.38
CA ILE A 114 7.77 -4.67 8.74
C ILE A 114 7.24 -5.75 9.70
N LEU A 115 5.99 -5.61 10.10
CA LEU A 115 5.33 -6.45 11.09
C LEU A 115 4.25 -7.27 10.39
N PHE A 116 4.39 -8.59 10.42
CA PHE A 116 3.42 -9.51 9.85
C PHE A 116 2.48 -10.01 10.95
N LYS A 117 1.26 -9.51 10.97
CA LYS A 117 0.17 -9.95 11.86
C LYS A 117 -0.74 -10.94 11.13
N GLU A 118 -1.72 -11.52 11.83
CA GLU A 118 -2.60 -12.54 11.23
C GLU A 118 -3.29 -12.06 9.94
N SER A 119 -3.92 -10.87 9.96
CA SER A 119 -4.68 -10.33 8.81
C SER A 119 -4.11 -9.06 8.20
N THR A 120 -2.99 -8.57 8.73
CA THR A 120 -2.40 -7.29 8.30
C THR A 120 -0.89 -7.36 8.27
N ILE A 121 -0.30 -6.57 7.40
CA ILE A 121 1.12 -6.28 7.36
C ILE A 121 1.31 -4.79 7.60
N ILE A 122 2.23 -4.41 8.48
CA ILE A 122 2.43 -3.02 8.89
C ILE A 122 3.88 -2.65 8.59
N TYR A 123 4.09 -1.55 7.88
CA TYR A 123 5.40 -0.93 7.72
C TYR A 123 5.48 0.34 8.53
N THR A 124 6.56 0.55 9.28
CA THR A 124 6.90 1.83 9.92
C THR A 124 8.22 2.34 9.35
N ASN A 125 8.32 3.66 9.14
CA ASN A 125 9.52 4.25 8.53
C ASN A 125 10.59 4.68 9.54
N GLY A 126 10.31 4.59 10.84
CA GLY A 126 11.19 5.08 11.90
C GLY A 126 11.02 6.58 12.23
N GLU A 127 10.13 7.27 11.54
CA GLU A 127 9.89 8.72 11.68
C GLU A 127 8.42 8.99 12.02
N ASN A 128 7.83 8.15 12.88
CA ASN A 128 6.42 8.26 13.31
C ASN A 128 5.37 8.10 12.20
N ALA A 129 5.76 7.62 11.01
CA ALA A 129 4.82 7.29 9.94
C ALA A 129 4.74 5.78 9.71
N PHE A 130 3.56 5.33 9.30
CA PHE A 130 3.30 3.91 9.05
C PHE A 130 2.31 3.70 7.90
N MET A 131 2.37 2.51 7.32
CA MET A 131 1.44 2.01 6.32
C MET A 131 0.89 0.68 6.78
N THR A 132 -0.40 0.46 6.54
CA THR A 132 -1.05 -0.83 6.83
C THR A 132 -1.53 -1.44 5.52
N GLY A 133 -1.01 -2.62 5.22
CA GLY A 133 -1.54 -3.52 4.21
C GLY A 133 -2.53 -4.49 4.85
N TYR A 134 -3.67 -4.69 4.19
CA TYR A 134 -4.74 -5.57 4.67
C TYR A 134 -4.78 -6.84 3.85
N ASP A 135 -5.16 -7.94 4.50
CA ASP A 135 -5.54 -9.20 3.86
C ASP A 135 -4.46 -9.80 2.95
N TYR A 136 -3.20 -9.43 3.18
CA TYR A 136 -2.03 -9.86 2.40
C TYR A 136 -2.28 -9.78 0.88
N GLN A 137 -2.93 -8.72 0.40
CA GLN A 137 -3.39 -8.59 -0.99
C GLN A 137 -2.28 -8.70 -2.05
N GLY A 138 -1.02 -8.45 -1.67
CA GLY A 138 0.11 -8.65 -2.59
C GLY A 138 0.52 -10.11 -2.80
N PHE A 139 0.02 -11.03 -1.97
CA PHE A 139 0.30 -12.46 -2.06
C PHE A 139 -0.83 -13.17 -2.85
N ASN A 140 -0.69 -13.20 -4.17
CA ASN A 140 -1.68 -13.77 -5.09
C ASN A 140 -1.82 -15.30 -5.01
N TYR A 141 -0.85 -15.97 -4.38
CA TYR A 141 -0.79 -17.40 -4.18
C TYR A 141 -0.41 -17.71 -2.73
N SER A 142 -0.68 -18.95 -2.31
CA SER A 142 -0.28 -19.42 -0.98
C SER A 142 1.24 -19.45 -0.91
N GLN A 143 1.84 -18.56 -0.13
CA GLN A 143 3.29 -18.53 0.09
C GLN A 143 3.64 -19.38 1.31
N ARG A 144 4.36 -20.49 1.10
CA ARG A 144 4.93 -21.28 2.20
C ARG A 144 6.38 -20.85 2.41
N PHE A 145 6.75 -20.53 3.64
CA PHE A 145 8.13 -20.11 3.94
C PHE A 145 9.15 -21.24 3.79
N LEU A 146 8.70 -22.50 3.86
CA LEU A 146 9.52 -23.65 3.57
C LEU A 146 10.11 -23.63 2.14
N GLU A 147 9.36 -23.13 1.16
CA GLU A 147 9.84 -23.05 -0.24
C GLU A 147 11.03 -22.10 -0.36
N LEU A 148 10.95 -20.94 0.30
CA LEU A 148 12.08 -19.99 0.40
C LEU A 148 13.28 -20.62 1.09
N ASN A 149 13.08 -21.37 2.18
CA ASN A 149 14.17 -22.01 2.91
C ASN A 149 14.89 -23.10 2.10
N LEU A 150 14.18 -23.83 1.24
CA LEU A 150 14.73 -24.93 0.44
C LEU A 150 15.39 -24.46 -0.86
N SER A 151 15.06 -23.26 -1.34
CA SER A 151 15.64 -22.68 -2.55
C SER A 151 17.12 -22.34 -2.40
N THR A 152 17.89 -22.44 -3.49
CA THR A 152 19.34 -22.13 -3.50
C THR A 152 19.75 -21.36 -4.75
N GLY A 153 20.91 -20.69 -4.69
CA GLY A 153 21.48 -19.98 -5.84
C GLY A 153 20.54 -18.91 -6.42
N THR A 154 20.42 -18.87 -7.75
CA THR A 154 19.59 -17.89 -8.47
C THR A 154 18.10 -18.02 -8.17
N GLU A 155 17.59 -19.25 -8.00
CA GLU A 155 16.18 -19.47 -7.66
C GLU A 155 15.83 -18.82 -6.32
N ARG A 156 16.72 -18.92 -5.32
CA ARG A 156 16.54 -18.26 -4.03
C ARG A 156 16.44 -16.75 -4.20
N GLN A 157 17.33 -16.16 -4.99
CA GLN A 157 17.32 -14.73 -5.26
C GLN A 157 15.99 -14.30 -5.89
N GLU A 158 15.52 -15.00 -6.92
CA GLU A 158 14.26 -14.71 -7.60
C GLU A 158 13.06 -14.79 -6.62
N LEU A 159 12.98 -15.84 -5.80
CA LEU A 159 11.90 -15.99 -4.83
C LEU A 159 11.91 -14.90 -3.74
N TYR A 160 13.07 -14.44 -3.29
CA TYR A 160 13.14 -13.31 -2.34
C TYR A 160 12.75 -11.98 -2.99
N VAL A 161 13.07 -11.77 -4.26
CA VAL A 161 12.62 -10.59 -5.01
C VAL A 161 11.10 -10.62 -5.16
N GLU A 162 10.52 -11.75 -5.56
CA GLU A 162 9.05 -11.94 -5.62
C GLU A 162 8.40 -11.73 -4.25
N PHE A 163 9.01 -12.25 -3.19
CA PHE A 163 8.55 -12.04 -1.82
C PHE A 163 8.55 -10.56 -1.43
N GLY A 164 9.59 -9.81 -1.79
CA GLY A 164 9.67 -8.36 -1.60
C GLY A 164 8.57 -7.62 -2.36
N GLN A 165 8.36 -7.94 -3.63
CA GLN A 165 7.29 -7.38 -4.45
C GLN A 165 5.90 -7.64 -3.85
N ALA A 166 5.67 -8.84 -3.30
CA ALA A 166 4.40 -9.21 -2.67
C ALA A 166 4.17 -8.44 -1.35
N ILE A 167 5.21 -8.22 -0.55
CA ILE A 167 5.15 -7.36 0.63
C ILE A 167 4.72 -5.94 0.23
N GLU A 168 5.38 -5.35 -0.75
CA GLU A 168 5.10 -3.97 -1.19
C GLU A 168 3.72 -3.83 -1.81
N SER A 169 3.33 -4.79 -2.64
CA SER A 169 2.01 -4.83 -3.27
C SER A 169 0.88 -4.87 -2.23
N SER A 170 1.15 -5.40 -1.04
CA SER A 170 0.17 -5.40 0.07
C SER A 170 -0.11 -3.99 0.61
N PHE A 171 0.76 -3.01 0.37
CA PHE A 171 0.56 -1.60 0.73
C PHE A 171 -0.05 -0.75 -0.40
N SER A 172 -0.31 -1.35 -1.56
CA SER A 172 -0.74 -0.64 -2.78
C SER A 172 -1.96 0.27 -2.59
N SER A 173 -2.93 -0.10 -1.75
CA SER A 173 -4.12 0.72 -1.50
C SER A 173 -3.82 2.00 -0.72
N TYR A 174 -3.02 1.91 0.34
CA TYR A 174 -2.56 3.05 1.14
C TYR A 174 -1.75 4.00 0.28
N ILE A 175 -0.83 3.41 -0.48
CA ILE A 175 -0.04 4.04 -1.53
C ILE A 175 -1.02 4.79 -2.43
N VAL A 176 -1.82 4.13 -3.28
CA VAL A 176 -2.77 4.74 -4.25
C VAL A 176 -3.53 5.93 -3.68
N PHE A 177 -4.10 5.81 -2.49
CA PHE A 177 -4.84 6.89 -1.84
C PHE A 177 -3.97 8.14 -1.60
N TYR A 178 -2.75 7.96 -1.09
CA TYR A 178 -1.86 9.05 -0.74
C TYR A 178 -1.46 9.91 -1.96
N THR A 179 -0.98 9.34 -3.06
CA THR A 179 -0.65 10.16 -4.26
C THR A 179 -1.88 10.72 -4.93
N LEU A 180 -3.03 10.03 -4.93
CA LEU A 180 -4.27 10.64 -5.42
C LEU A 180 -4.54 11.94 -4.68
N LEU A 181 -4.40 11.92 -3.35
CA LEU A 181 -4.57 13.09 -2.49
C LEU A 181 -3.49 14.15 -2.75
N VAL A 182 -2.20 13.78 -2.75
CA VAL A 182 -1.08 14.72 -2.93
C VAL A 182 -1.12 15.37 -4.32
N ASN A 183 -1.34 14.61 -5.38
CA ASN A 183 -1.45 15.15 -6.74
C ASN A 183 -2.67 16.06 -6.88
N THR A 184 -3.79 15.71 -6.25
CA THR A 184 -4.98 16.56 -6.24
C THR A 184 -4.69 17.88 -5.52
N LEU A 185 -4.04 17.86 -4.37
CA LEU A 185 -3.66 19.08 -3.65
C LEU A 185 -2.65 19.92 -4.42
N THR A 186 -1.61 19.31 -4.98
CA THR A 186 -0.53 19.99 -5.73
C THR A 186 -1.05 20.59 -7.04
N SER A 187 -2.06 20.00 -7.65
CA SER A 187 -2.64 20.52 -8.91
C SER A 187 -3.68 21.62 -8.66
N ILE A 188 -4.25 21.71 -7.46
CA ILE A 188 -5.24 22.72 -7.07
C ILE A 188 -4.59 23.96 -6.45
N GLY A 189 -3.47 23.78 -5.73
CA GLY A 189 -2.65 24.87 -5.16
C GLY A 189 -1.61 25.41 -6.13
#